data_AF-A0A3N1XY29-F1
#
_entry.id   AF-A0A3N1XY29-F1
#
_cell.length_a   1.000
_cell.length_b   1.000
_cell.length_c   1.000
_cell.angle_alpha   90.00
_cell.angle_beta   90.00
_cell.angle_gamma   90.00
#
_symmetry.space_group_name_H-M   'P 1'
#
loop_
_entity.id
_entity.type
_entity.pdbx_description
1 polymer ?
#
loop_
_entity_poly.entity_id
_entity_poly.type
_entity_poly.pdbx_seq_one_letter_code
_entity_poly.pdbx_strand_id
1 'polypeptide(L)'
;MSTTDHDDTTTSTKPSFRDTVTAGLVQKALEPVLRAVRDEVASARREISERANGAKTGLVLTGAAVAFALTTLVLLAGLVVALLALALPVWAAIGITFVVFAVVTAILLVVGLRGIRRGVPPVPKDTIRAAKDRVTHTGDATTTAD
;
A
#
# COMPACT_ATOMS: atom_id res chain seq x y z
N MET A 1 58.52 -34.68 -14.73
CA MET A 1 58.27 -33.23 -14.66
C MET A 1 57.14 -32.98 -15.65
N SER A 2 55.86 -32.95 -15.29
CA SER A 2 55.23 -32.17 -14.21
C SER A 2 54.13 -32.94 -13.46
N THR A 3 54.02 -32.62 -12.17
CA THR A 3 52.91 -32.87 -11.24
C THR A 3 51.72 -31.97 -11.57
N THR A 4 50.49 -32.49 -11.40
CA THR A 4 49.25 -31.84 -10.86
C THR A 4 48.20 -32.97 -10.82
N ASP A 5 48.00 -33.69 -9.72
CA ASP A 5 47.22 -33.36 -8.51
C ASP A 5 45.81 -32.79 -8.78
N HIS A 6 44.81 -33.67 -8.76
CA HIS A 6 43.48 -33.34 -8.24
C HIS A 6 42.82 -34.62 -7.73
N ASP A 7 42.93 -34.81 -6.41
CA ASP A 7 41.93 -35.50 -5.63
C ASP A 7 40.54 -34.96 -6.00
N ASP A 8 39.61 -35.85 -6.31
CA ASP A 8 38.24 -35.68 -5.86
C ASP A 8 37.56 -37.04 -5.79
N THR A 9 37.53 -37.53 -4.57
CA THR A 9 36.78 -38.67 -4.10
C THR A 9 35.29 -38.50 -4.43
N THR A 10 34.84 -39.13 -5.50
CA THR A 10 33.41 -39.34 -5.75
C THR A 10 32.90 -40.49 -4.89
N THR A 11 32.91 -40.30 -3.56
CA THR A 11 32.20 -41.17 -2.64
C THR A 11 30.71 -40.95 -2.87
N SER A 12 30.09 -41.84 -3.64
CA SER A 12 28.64 -41.98 -3.76
C SER A 12 28.07 -42.26 -2.37
N THR A 13 27.73 -41.19 -1.64
CA THR A 13 27.12 -41.26 -0.32
C THR A 13 25.66 -41.63 -0.51
N LYS A 14 25.37 -42.93 -0.44
CA LYS A 14 24.00 -43.44 -0.32
C LYS A 14 23.41 -42.82 0.96
N PRO A 15 22.28 -42.12 0.90
CA PRO A 15 21.72 -41.45 2.07
C PRO A 15 21.50 -42.50 3.17
N SER A 16 22.11 -42.28 4.34
CA SER A 16 22.00 -43.25 5.41
C SER A 16 20.56 -43.23 5.94
N PHE A 17 20.06 -44.38 6.39
CA PHE A 17 18.69 -44.50 6.92
C PHE A 17 18.38 -43.46 8.01
N ARG A 18 19.40 -43.07 8.79
CA ARG A 18 19.26 -42.04 9.82
C ARG A 18 18.96 -40.68 9.23
N ASP A 19 19.61 -40.31 8.12
CA ASP A 19 19.38 -39.04 7.42
C ASP A 19 17.95 -38.94 6.90
N THR A 20 17.42 -40.06 6.38
CA THR A 20 16.04 -40.16 5.89
C THR A 20 15.02 -40.03 7.02
N VAL A 21 15.30 -40.62 8.18
CA VAL A 21 14.41 -40.54 9.35
C VAL A 21 14.47 -39.15 9.99
N THR A 22 15.65 -38.54 10.10
CA THR A 22 15.78 -37.14 10.58
C THR A 22 15.13 -36.15 9.62
N ALA A 23 15.28 -36.34 8.31
CA ALA A 23 14.58 -35.53 7.32
C ALA A 23 13.06 -35.69 7.44
N GLY A 24 12.56 -36.90 7.65
CA GLY A 24 11.13 -37.17 7.85
C GLY A 24 10.53 -36.51 9.10
N LEU A 25 11.28 -36.40 10.18
CA LEU A 25 10.84 -35.72 11.41
C LEU A 25 10.81 -34.19 11.24
N VAL A 26 11.83 -33.62 10.58
CA VAL A 26 11.87 -32.19 10.26
C VAL A 26 10.72 -31.83 9.32
N GLN A 27 10.45 -32.65 8.31
CA GLN A 27 9.30 -32.49 7.41
C GLN A 27 7.98 -32.47 8.19
N LYS A 28 7.78 -33.42 9.11
CA LYS A 28 6.54 -33.57 9.88
C LYS A 28 6.33 -32.46 10.92
N ALA A 29 7.41 -31.85 11.42
CA ALA A 29 7.34 -30.69 12.31
C ALA A 29 7.13 -29.36 11.56
N LEU A 30 7.54 -29.27 10.29
CA LEU A 30 7.34 -28.09 9.43
C LEU A 30 5.96 -28.07 8.76
N GLU A 31 5.35 -29.23 8.52
CA GLU A 31 4.01 -29.38 7.93
C GLU A 31 2.93 -28.50 8.60
N PRO A 32 2.81 -28.44 9.96
CA PRO A 32 1.80 -27.63 10.63
C PRO A 32 2.08 -26.13 10.51
N VAL A 33 3.36 -25.74 10.57
CA VAL A 33 3.79 -24.34 10.44
C VAL A 33 3.51 -23.84 9.03
N LEU A 34 3.83 -24.64 8.00
CA LEU A 34 3.52 -24.34 6.62
C LEU A 34 2.01 -24.22 6.37
N ARG A 35 1.21 -25.03 7.05
CA ARG A 35 -0.26 -24.98 6.97
C ARG A 35 -0.82 -23.71 7.61
N ALA A 36 -0.37 -23.36 8.81
CA ALA A 36 -0.77 -22.13 9.50
C ALA A 36 -0.40 -20.87 8.68
N VAL A 37 0.80 -20.82 8.11
CA VAL A 37 1.20 -19.69 7.26
C VAL A 37 0.31 -19.58 6.02
N ARG A 38 -0.02 -20.71 5.37
CA ARG A 38 -0.92 -20.71 4.22
C ARG A 38 -2.32 -20.24 4.57
N ASP A 39 -2.85 -20.65 5.72
CA ASP A 39 -4.17 -20.26 6.19
C ASP A 39 -4.23 -18.76 6.52
N GLU A 40 -3.19 -18.23 7.18
CA GLU A 40 -3.08 -16.80 7.48
C GLU A 40 -2.98 -15.96 6.20
N VAL A 41 -2.21 -16.42 5.22
CA VAL A 41 -2.12 -15.77 3.90
C VAL A 41 -3.45 -15.83 3.17
N ALA A 42 -4.17 -16.94 3.24
CA ALA A 42 -5.50 -17.07 2.63
C ALA A 42 -6.52 -16.13 3.28
N SER A 43 -6.48 -16.00 4.62
CA SER A 43 -7.32 -15.07 5.39
C SER A 43 -7.01 -13.62 5.02
N ALA A 44 -5.74 -13.22 5.05
CA ALA A 44 -5.29 -11.89 4.66
C ALA A 44 -5.69 -11.57 3.20
N ARG A 45 -5.54 -12.54 2.29
CA ARG A 45 -5.95 -12.38 0.88
C ARG A 45 -7.45 -12.14 0.75
N ARG A 46 -8.26 -12.86 1.54
CA ARG A 46 -9.72 -12.65 1.57
C ARG A 46 -10.05 -11.25 2.06
N GLU A 47 -9.49 -10.82 3.20
CA GLU A 47 -9.74 -9.49 3.76
C GLU A 47 -9.30 -8.37 2.81
N ILE A 48 -8.11 -8.49 2.21
CA ILE A 48 -7.62 -7.54 1.19
C ILE A 48 -8.57 -7.50 0.00
N SER A 49 -9.04 -8.66 -0.49
CA SER A 49 -9.97 -8.72 -1.63
C SER A 49 -11.33 -8.07 -1.32
N GLU A 50 -11.81 -8.21 -0.09
CA GLU A 50 -13.11 -7.69 0.36
C GLU A 50 -13.04 -6.16 0.49
N ARG A 51 -11.93 -5.64 1.07
CA ARG A 51 -11.62 -4.20 1.10
C ARG A 51 -11.42 -3.62 -0.31
N ALA A 52 -10.69 -4.33 -1.18
CA ALA A 52 -10.47 -3.90 -2.56
C ALA A 52 -11.77 -3.86 -3.37
N ASN A 53 -12.66 -4.84 -3.17
CA ASN A 53 -13.96 -4.88 -3.81
C ASN A 53 -14.92 -3.80 -3.31
N GLY A 54 -14.82 -3.37 -2.04
CA GLY A 54 -15.54 -2.19 -1.57
C GLY A 54 -14.98 -0.90 -2.18
N ALA A 55 -13.65 -0.80 -2.32
CA ALA A 55 -12.99 0.37 -2.86
C ALA A 55 -13.18 0.55 -4.38
N LYS A 56 -13.37 -0.54 -5.16
CA LYS A 56 -13.45 -0.48 -6.63
C LYS A 56 -14.58 0.42 -7.13
N THR A 57 -15.77 0.28 -6.56
CA THR A 57 -16.95 1.06 -6.98
C THR A 57 -16.79 2.52 -6.57
N GLY A 58 -16.26 2.75 -5.36
CA GLY A 58 -15.93 4.09 -4.88
C GLY A 58 -14.91 4.80 -5.77
N LEU A 59 -13.86 4.10 -6.21
CA LEU A 59 -12.83 4.65 -7.08
C LEU A 59 -13.36 4.97 -8.48
N VAL A 60 -14.17 4.09 -9.07
CA VAL A 60 -14.79 4.32 -10.40
C VAL A 60 -15.71 5.53 -10.35
N LEU A 61 -16.61 5.61 -9.36
CA LEU A 61 -17.55 6.71 -9.24
C LEU A 61 -16.84 8.03 -8.94
N THR A 62 -15.80 8.01 -8.08
CA THR A 62 -14.98 9.18 -7.81
C THR A 62 -14.22 9.63 -9.06
N GLY A 63 -13.68 8.69 -9.84
CA GLY A 63 -13.05 8.98 -11.13
C GLY A 63 -14.01 9.63 -12.12
N ALA A 64 -15.24 9.11 -12.23
CA ALA A 64 -16.29 9.70 -13.06
C ALA A 64 -16.66 11.11 -12.57
N ALA A 65 -16.85 11.30 -11.27
CA ALA A 65 -17.16 12.61 -10.68
C ALA A 65 -16.06 13.64 -10.98
N VAL A 66 -14.78 13.26 -10.86
CA VAL A 66 -13.65 14.12 -11.22
C VAL A 66 -13.66 14.45 -12.72
N ALA A 67 -13.89 13.48 -13.59
CA ALA A 67 -13.96 13.71 -15.03
C ALA A 67 -15.09 14.69 -15.41
N PHE A 68 -16.28 14.51 -14.84
CA PHE A 68 -17.40 15.44 -15.03
C PHE A 68 -17.07 16.83 -14.47
N ALA A 69 -16.49 16.92 -13.28
CA ALA A 69 -16.09 18.20 -12.69
C ALA A 69 -15.11 18.97 -13.59
N LEU A 70 -14.10 18.28 -14.15
CA LEU A 70 -13.15 18.88 -15.10
C LEU A 70 -13.84 19.33 -16.39
N THR A 71 -14.76 18.51 -16.92
CA THR A 71 -15.50 18.84 -18.14
C THR A 71 -16.38 20.07 -17.94
N THR A 72 -17.13 20.12 -16.83
CA THR A 72 -17.93 21.28 -16.45
C THR A 72 -17.06 22.52 -16.26
N LEU A 73 -15.86 22.39 -15.69
CA LEU A 73 -14.94 23.51 -15.51
C LEU A 73 -14.49 24.11 -16.86
N VAL A 74 -14.19 23.26 -17.85
CA VAL A 74 -13.80 23.71 -19.20
C VAL A 74 -14.97 24.42 -19.90
N LEU A 75 -16.19 23.85 -19.81
CA LEU A 75 -17.39 24.49 -20.37
C LEU A 75 -17.67 25.85 -19.70
N LEU A 76 -17.52 25.92 -18.37
CA LEU A 76 -17.69 27.17 -17.63
C LEU A 76 -16.66 28.22 -18.04
N ALA A 77 -15.39 27.84 -18.19
CA ALA A 77 -14.36 28.75 -18.68
C ALA A 77 -14.69 29.27 -20.09
N GLY A 78 -15.12 28.38 -21.00
CA GLY A 78 -15.55 28.76 -22.35
C GLY A 78 -16.75 29.72 -22.33
N LEU A 79 -17.74 29.47 -21.47
CA LEU A 79 -18.90 30.36 -21.29
C LEU A 79 -18.47 31.75 -20.81
N VAL A 80 -17.59 31.82 -19.81
CA VAL A 80 -17.07 33.10 -19.29
C VAL A 80 -16.32 33.85 -20.38
N VAL A 81 -15.44 33.19 -21.13
CA VAL A 81 -14.75 33.81 -22.28
C VAL A 81 -15.76 34.33 -23.31
N ALA A 82 -16.77 33.54 -23.67
CA ALA A 82 -17.78 33.94 -24.64
C ALA A 82 -18.57 35.18 -24.18
N LEU A 83 -18.92 35.26 -22.89
CA LEU A 83 -19.59 36.44 -22.32
C LEU A 83 -18.68 37.67 -22.32
N LEU A 84 -17.42 37.54 -21.91
CA LEU A 84 -16.47 38.66 -21.92
C LEU A 84 -16.15 39.13 -23.35
N ALA A 85 -16.13 38.21 -24.32
CA ALA A 85 -15.88 38.51 -25.72
C ALA A 85 -16.97 39.40 -26.35
N LEU A 86 -18.14 39.54 -25.73
CA LEU A 86 -19.17 40.49 -26.15
C LEU A 86 -18.77 41.96 -25.89
N ALA A 87 -17.88 42.21 -24.93
CA ALA A 87 -17.48 43.56 -24.51
C ALA A 87 -15.99 43.85 -24.77
N LEU A 88 -15.15 42.83 -24.90
CA LEU A 88 -13.68 42.92 -24.98
C LEU A 88 -13.16 42.03 -26.11
N PRO A 89 -11.96 42.28 -26.66
CA PRO A 89 -11.36 41.39 -27.64
C PRO A 89 -11.00 40.03 -27.01
N VAL A 90 -11.08 38.96 -27.81
CA VAL A 90 -11.01 37.56 -27.35
C VAL A 90 -9.74 37.25 -26.54
N TRP A 91 -8.58 37.79 -26.92
CA TRP A 91 -7.32 37.59 -26.19
C TRP A 91 -7.38 38.11 -24.75
N ALA A 92 -8.01 39.27 -24.52
CA ALA A 92 -8.19 39.82 -23.17
C ALA A 92 -9.20 39.00 -22.36
N ALA A 93 -10.29 38.55 -22.99
CA ALA A 93 -11.29 37.68 -22.36
C ALA A 93 -10.67 36.34 -21.89
N ILE A 94 -9.85 35.72 -22.74
CA ILE A 94 -9.10 34.50 -22.39
C ILE A 94 -8.14 34.76 -21.23
N GLY A 95 -7.36 35.85 -21.29
CA GLY A 95 -6.40 36.20 -20.25
C GLY A 95 -7.06 36.42 -18.89
N ILE A 96 -8.15 37.19 -18.83
CA ILE A 96 -8.89 37.45 -17.58
C ILE A 96 -9.46 36.15 -17.02
N THR A 97 -10.13 35.35 -17.87
CA THR A 97 -10.73 34.08 -17.44
C THR A 97 -9.67 33.14 -16.89
N PHE A 98 -8.51 33.04 -17.56
CA PHE A 98 -7.40 32.22 -17.11
C PHE A 98 -6.89 32.63 -15.73
N VAL A 99 -6.66 33.94 -15.50
CA VAL A 99 -6.18 34.43 -14.21
C VAL A 99 -7.19 34.13 -13.09
N VAL A 100 -8.48 34.34 -13.33
CA VAL A 100 -9.53 34.04 -12.35
C VAL A 100 -9.53 32.55 -11.98
N PHE A 101 -9.52 31.66 -12.97
CA PHE A 101 -9.51 30.22 -12.74
C PHE A 101 -8.20 29.74 -12.10
N ALA A 102 -7.06 30.36 -12.42
CA ALA A 102 -5.77 30.05 -11.80
C ALA A 102 -5.78 30.37 -10.30
N VAL A 103 -6.34 31.52 -9.91
CA VAL A 103 -6.47 31.91 -8.49
C VAL A 103 -7.39 30.93 -7.75
N VAL A 104 -8.55 30.61 -8.32
CA VAL A 104 -9.48 29.62 -7.72
C VAL A 104 -8.79 28.27 -7.57
N THR A 105 -8.12 27.77 -8.62
CA THR A 105 -7.36 26.52 -8.59
C THR A 105 -6.28 26.52 -7.51
N ALA A 106 -5.52 27.61 -7.37
CA ALA A 106 -4.49 27.74 -6.35
C ALA A 106 -5.08 27.63 -4.93
N ILE A 107 -6.21 28.30 -4.67
CA ILE A 107 -6.90 28.23 -3.37
C ILE A 107 -7.40 26.81 -3.12
N LEU A 108 -8.09 26.19 -4.08
CA LEU A 108 -8.61 24.83 -3.97
C LEU A 108 -7.48 23.82 -3.71
N LEU A 109 -6.34 23.96 -4.39
CA LEU A 109 -5.18 23.11 -4.20
C LEU A 109 -4.65 23.21 -2.76
N VAL A 110 -4.48 24.44 -2.24
CA VAL A 110 -4.01 24.67 -0.87
C VAL A 110 -5.00 24.12 0.17
N VAL A 111 -6.31 24.32 -0.03
CA VAL A 111 -7.35 23.79 0.86
C VAL A 111 -7.38 22.25 0.81
N GLY A 112 -7.32 21.66 -0.38
CA GLY A 112 -7.27 20.21 -0.58
C GLY A 112 -6.06 19.58 0.09
N LEU A 113 -4.86 20.17 -0.10
CA LEU A 113 -3.63 19.75 0.57
C LEU A 113 -3.75 19.80 2.10
N ARG A 114 -4.40 20.85 2.64
CA ARG A 114 -4.66 20.94 4.09
C ARG A 114 -5.67 19.90 4.57
N GLY A 115 -6.69 19.59 3.76
CA GLY A 115 -7.67 18.55 4.05
C GLY A 115 -7.02 17.16 4.14
N ILE A 116 -6.19 16.82 3.15
CA ILE A 116 -5.45 15.54 3.13
C ILE A 116 -4.53 15.43 4.35
N ARG A 117 -3.79 16.49 4.67
CA ARG A 117 -2.90 16.51 5.85
C ARG A 117 -3.62 16.35 7.19
N ARG A 118 -4.92 16.67 7.26
CA ARG A 118 -5.76 16.50 8.46
C ARG A 118 -6.49 15.16 8.50
N GLY A 119 -6.84 14.60 7.34
CA GLY A 119 -7.63 13.38 7.21
C GLY A 119 -6.84 12.08 7.22
N VAL A 120 -5.51 12.12 7.05
CA VAL A 120 -4.64 10.96 7.31
C VAL A 120 -4.33 10.95 8.81
N PRO A 121 -4.91 10.04 9.62
CA PRO A 121 -4.56 9.97 11.02
C PRO A 121 -3.05 9.76 11.12
N PRO A 122 -2.32 10.60 11.89
CA PRO A 122 -0.92 10.34 12.18
C PRO A 122 -0.84 8.92 12.73
N VAL A 123 0.00 8.08 12.11
CA VAL A 123 0.27 6.67 12.46
C VAL A 123 -0.13 6.37 13.92
N PRO A 124 -1.10 5.46 14.17
CA PRO A 124 -1.65 5.25 15.50
C PRO A 124 -0.55 5.04 16.52
N LYS A 125 -0.30 6.05 17.37
CA LYS A 125 0.70 5.94 18.44
C LYS A 125 0.27 4.88 19.46
N ASP A 126 -1.03 4.57 19.49
CA ASP A 126 -1.65 3.60 20.39
C ASP A 126 -1.29 2.15 20.05
N THR A 127 -1.07 1.81 18.76
CA THR A 127 -0.60 0.45 18.40
C THR A 127 0.84 0.22 18.83
N ILE A 128 1.67 1.27 18.87
CA ILE A 128 3.05 1.18 19.40
C ILE A 128 3.02 1.03 20.93
N ARG A 129 2.11 1.71 21.64
CA ARG A 129 1.92 1.54 23.09
C ARG A 129 1.41 0.15 23.46
N ALA A 130 0.39 -0.36 22.77
CA ALA A 130 -0.15 -1.71 23.00
C ALA A 130 0.87 -2.82 22.70
N ALA A 131 1.76 -2.62 21.72
CA ALA A 131 2.88 -3.53 21.47
C ALA A 131 3.92 -3.48 22.61
N LYS A 132 4.19 -2.30 23.17
CA LYS A 132 5.16 -2.11 24.26
C LYS A 132 4.66 -2.64 25.60
N ASP A 133 3.37 -2.53 25.89
CA ASP A 133 2.76 -3.09 27.11
C ASP A 133 2.77 -4.63 27.11
N ARG A 134 2.67 -5.25 25.93
CA ARG A 134 2.75 -6.71 25.79
C ARG A 134 4.16 -7.24 26.11
N VAL A 135 5.21 -6.55 25.68
CA VAL A 135 6.60 -6.95 25.96
C VAL A 135 6.95 -6.79 27.43
N THR A 136 6.39 -5.79 28.12
CA THR A 136 6.63 -5.58 29.55
C THR A 136 5.88 -6.59 30.43
N HIS A 137 4.64 -6.94 30.12
CA HIS A 137 3.87 -7.93 30.91
C HIS A 137 4.33 -9.38 30.76
N THR A 138 5.09 -9.72 29.72
CA THR A 138 5.56 -11.12 29.53
C THR A 138 6.89 -11.38 30.26
N GLY A 139 7.55 -10.33 30.79
CA GLY A 139 8.77 -10.46 31.61
C GLY A 139 8.49 -10.94 33.03
N ASP A 140 7.32 -10.62 33.59
CA ASP A 140 7.04 -10.82 35.02
C ASP A 140 6.47 -12.21 35.34
N ALA A 141 5.96 -12.94 34.34
CA ALA A 141 5.30 -14.23 34.53
C ALA A 141 6.25 -15.44 34.68
N THR A 142 7.58 -15.24 34.55
CA THR A 142 8.57 -16.33 34.64
C THR A 142 9.41 -16.33 35.92
N THR A 143 9.17 -15.41 36.87
CA THR A 143 9.96 -15.30 38.12
C THR A 143 9.21 -15.78 39.38
N THR A 144 7.91 -16.08 39.34
CA THR A 144 7.17 -16.65 40.49
C THR A 144 7.00 -18.17 40.42
N ALA A 145 8.07 -18.87 40.04
CA ALA A 145 8.17 -20.32 40.17
C ALA A 145 9.51 -20.67 40.84
N ASP A 146 9.65 -20.25 42.10
CA ASP A 146 10.58 -20.84 43.06
C ASP A 146 9.99 -20.67 44.48
#